data_AF-A0A1R3RW65-F1
#
_entry.id   AF-A0A1R3RW65-F1
#
_cell.length_a   1.000
_cell.length_b   1.000
_cell.length_c   1.000
_cell.angle_alpha   90.00
_cell.angle_beta   90.00
_cell.angle_gamma   90.00
#
_symmetry.space_group_name_H-M   'P 1'
#
loop_
_entity.id
_entity.type
_entity.pdbx_description
1 polymer ?
#
loop_
_entity_poly.entity_id
_entity_poly.type
_entity_poly.pdbx_seq_one_letter_code
_entity_poly.pdbx_strand_id
1 'polypeptide(L)'
;MVDVHQLEQLRSLGKLEQVAACCYHMDFFNNVGLSAHYKLYDSSSGVSNLRDLVYAAIGAVIRQHRILTAIVVNEDASSPHFASLP
;
A
#
# COMPACT_ATOMS: atom_id res chain seq x y z
N MET A 1 -0.80 16.20 12.44
CA MET A 1 0.02 15.16 11.79
C MET A 1 0.43 14.19 12.87
N VAL A 2 0.14 12.90 12.71
CA VAL A 2 0.69 11.86 13.59
C VAL A 2 2.19 11.81 13.33
N ASP A 3 2.99 11.80 14.39
CA ASP A 3 4.42 11.60 14.29
C ASP A 3 4.68 10.17 13.79
N VAL A 4 5.37 10.05 12.66
CA VAL A 4 5.63 8.76 11.99
C VAL A 4 6.43 7.82 12.89
N HIS A 5 7.21 8.36 13.84
CA HIS A 5 7.96 7.58 14.83
C HIS A 5 7.09 6.98 15.93
N GLN A 6 5.82 7.40 16.06
CA GLN A 6 4.86 6.86 17.03
C GLN A 6 4.00 5.73 16.43
N LEU A 7 4.16 5.43 15.14
CA LEU A 7 3.44 4.34 14.48
C LEU A 7 3.94 2.97 14.97
N GLU A 8 3.05 1.97 14.94
CA GLU A 8 3.41 0.60 15.32
C GLU A 8 4.45 0.05 14.34
N GLN A 9 5.67 -0.20 14.83
CA GLN A 9 6.71 -0.86 14.06
C GLN A 9 6.34 -2.32 13.78
N LEU A 10 6.26 -2.67 12.50
CA LEU A 10 5.91 -4.03 12.05
C LEU A 10 7.14 -4.93 11.98
N ARG A 11 8.19 -4.51 11.25
CA ARG A 11 9.46 -5.24 11.09
C ARG A 11 10.50 -4.40 10.36
N SER A 12 11.77 -4.81 10.44
CA SER A 12 12.85 -4.25 9.60
C SER A 12 12.67 -4.60 8.11
N LEU A 13 13.23 -3.77 7.23
CA LEU A 13 13.25 -4.04 5.80
C LEU A 13 14.25 -5.16 5.46
N GLY A 14 13.84 -6.07 4.57
CA GLY A 14 14.73 -7.04 3.94
C GLY A 14 15.65 -6.39 2.90
N LYS A 15 16.69 -7.10 2.46
CA LYS A 15 17.74 -6.53 1.58
C LYS A 15 17.20 -5.90 0.29
N LEU A 16 16.22 -6.54 -0.36
CA LEU A 16 15.63 -6.01 -1.60
C LEU A 16 14.70 -4.82 -1.31
N GLU A 17 14.01 -4.83 -0.18
CA GLU A 17 13.14 -3.73 0.25
C GLU A 17 13.97 -2.50 0.60
N GLN A 18 15.16 -2.68 1.20
CA GLN A 18 16.11 -1.58 1.44
C GLN A 18 16.56 -0.92 0.15
N VAL A 19 16.84 -1.71 -0.90
CA VAL A 19 17.17 -1.17 -2.23
C VAL A 19 15.98 -0.40 -2.80
N ALA A 20 14.77 -0.95 -2.72
CA ALA A 20 13.56 -0.27 -3.18
C ALA A 20 13.30 1.05 -2.45
N ALA A 21 13.47 1.08 -1.12
CA ALA A 21 13.35 2.29 -0.31
C ALA A 21 14.40 3.33 -0.67
N CYS A 22 15.65 2.93 -0.88
CA CYS A 22 16.71 3.83 -1.34
C CYS A 22 16.40 4.42 -2.73
N CYS A 23 15.91 3.60 -3.67
CA CYS A 23 15.50 4.07 -4.99
C CYS A 23 14.28 5.01 -4.93
N TYR A 24 13.34 4.78 -4.00
CA TYR A 24 12.21 5.67 -3.75
C TYR A 24 12.69 7.03 -3.22
N HIS A 25 13.58 7.04 -2.23
CA HIS A 25 14.17 8.26 -1.69
C HIS A 25 14.95 9.06 -2.75
N MET A 26 15.57 8.37 -3.72
CA MET A 26 16.29 8.98 -4.84
C MET A 26 15.41 9.32 -6.06
N ASP A 27 14.08 9.25 -5.94
CA ASP A 27 13.12 9.53 -7.01
C ASP A 27 13.21 8.62 -8.25
N PHE A 28 13.84 7.44 -8.16
CA PHE A 28 14.01 6.52 -9.29
C PHE A 28 12.82 5.58 -9.49
N PHE A 29 12.24 5.04 -8.41
CA PHE A 29 11.15 4.04 -8.47
C PHE A 29 10.01 4.40 -7.53
N ASN A 30 9.28 5.45 -7.89
CA ASN A 30 8.32 6.06 -6.96
C ASN A 30 7.02 5.28 -6.83
N ASN A 31 6.61 4.51 -7.84
CA ASN A 31 5.33 3.80 -7.84
C ASN A 31 5.36 2.52 -8.68
N VAL A 32 4.51 1.57 -8.30
CA VAL A 32 4.16 0.40 -9.12
C VAL A 32 2.76 0.63 -9.71
N GLY A 33 2.65 0.55 -11.04
CA GLY A 33 1.38 0.68 -11.74
C GLY A 33 0.95 -0.66 -12.34
N LEU A 34 -0.31 -1.03 -12.14
CA LEU A 34 -0.94 -2.17 -12.81
C LEU A 34 -2.26 -1.73 -13.44
N SER A 35 -2.44 -2.03 -14.73
CA SER A 35 -3.68 -1.81 -15.45
C SER A 35 -4.30 -3.14 -15.86
N ALA A 36 -5.60 -3.29 -15.65
CA ALA A 36 -6.37 -4.44 -16.08
C ALA A 36 -7.65 -3.98 -16.78
N HIS A 37 -8.10 -4.74 -17.78
CA HIS A 37 -9.33 -4.49 -18.51
C HIS A 37 -10.33 -5.60 -18.24
N TYR A 38 -11.53 -5.24 -17.79
CA TYR A 38 -12.58 -6.17 -17.43
C TYR A 38 -13.80 -5.95 -18.32
N LYS A 39 -14.49 -7.05 -18.66
CA LYS A 39 -15.77 -7.02 -19.37
C LYS A 39 -16.82 -7.68 -18.50
N LEU A 40 -17.87 -6.93 -18.16
CA LEU A 40 -19.02 -7.46 -17.44
C LEU A 40 -20.02 -8.02 -18.46
N TYR A 41 -20.35 -9.30 -18.34
CA TYR A 41 -21.27 -9.98 -19.27
C TYR A 41 -22.72 -9.98 -18.78
N ASP A 42 -22.96 -9.65 -17.50
CA ASP A 42 -24.28 -9.72 -16.89
C ASP A 42 -24.64 -8.40 -16.18
N SER A 43 -25.48 -7.59 -16.85
CA SER A 43 -25.98 -6.31 -16.37
C SER A 43 -27.17 -6.44 -15.42
N SER A 44 -27.69 -7.66 -15.22
CA SER A 44 -28.81 -7.92 -14.29
C SER A 44 -28.40 -7.85 -12.82
N SER A 45 -27.09 -7.84 -12.53
CA SER A 45 -26.48 -7.88 -11.19
C SER A 45 -26.74 -6.64 -10.31
N GLY A 46 -27.54 -5.67 -10.76
CA GLY A 46 -27.98 -4.56 -9.92
C GLY A 46 -26.85 -3.67 -9.39
N VAL A 47 -25.65 -3.74 -9.97
CA VAL A 47 -24.52 -2.88 -9.62
C VAL A 47 -24.82 -1.46 -10.13
N SER A 48 -25.56 -0.72 -9.32
CA SER A 48 -25.96 0.66 -9.60
C SER A 48 -24.79 1.65 -9.45
N ASN A 49 -23.78 1.31 -8.64
CA ASN A 49 -22.60 2.13 -8.43
C ASN A 49 -21.30 1.29 -8.33
N LEU A 50 -20.55 1.23 -9.44
CA LEU A 50 -19.25 0.55 -9.50
C LEU A 50 -18.22 1.16 -8.55
N ARG A 51 -18.23 2.49 -8.38
CA ARG A 51 -17.26 3.19 -7.52
C ARG A 51 -17.40 2.74 -6.06
N ASP A 52 -18.64 2.66 -5.56
CA ASP A 52 -18.90 2.23 -4.19
C ASP A 52 -18.49 0.77 -3.99
N LEU A 53 -18.78 -0.10 -4.97
CA LEU A 53 -18.36 -1.50 -4.94
C LEU A 53 -16.83 -1.62 -4.90
N VAL A 54 -16.11 -0.86 -5.73
CA VAL A 54 -14.65 -0.86 -5.76
C VAL A 54 -14.08 -0.38 -4.42
N TYR A 55 -14.60 0.69 -3.83
CA TYR A 55 -14.13 1.16 -2.52
C TYR A 55 -14.43 0.19 -1.38
N ALA A 56 -15.61 -0.45 -1.39
CA ALA A 56 -15.93 -1.49 -0.42
C ALA A 56 -14.97 -2.69 -0.53
N ALA A 57 -14.68 -3.13 -1.76
CA ALA A 57 -13.74 -4.22 -2.02
C ALA A 57 -12.31 -3.86 -1.58
N ILE A 58 -11.82 -2.67 -1.93
CA ILE A 58 -10.51 -2.17 -1.47
C ILE A 58 -10.44 -2.15 0.06
N GLY A 59 -11.48 -1.65 0.73
CA GLY A 59 -11.54 -1.65 2.19
C GLY A 59 -11.47 -3.05 2.80
N ALA A 60 -12.10 -4.05 2.16
CA ALA A 60 -12.00 -5.44 2.60
C ALA A 60 -10.59 -6.00 2.40
N VAL A 61 -9.96 -5.75 1.25
CA VAL A 61 -8.60 -6.19 0.94
C VAL A 61 -7.58 -5.57 1.90
N ILE A 62 -7.67 -4.27 2.19
CA ILE A 62 -6.79 -3.59 3.14
C ILE A 62 -6.92 -4.20 4.55
N ARG A 63 -8.16 -4.47 5.01
CA ARG A 63 -8.38 -5.12 6.32
C ARG A 63 -7.82 -6.55 6.38
N GLN A 64 -7.86 -7.28 5.27
CA GLN A 64 -7.31 -8.64 5.20
C GLN A 64 -5.78 -8.65 5.11
N HIS A 65 -5.18 -7.64 4.47
CA HIS A 65 -3.76 -7.56 4.19
C HIS A 65 -3.13 -6.33 4.83
N ARG A 66 -2.78 -6.44 6.12
CA ARG A 66 -2.16 -5.37 6.92
C ARG A 66 -0.89 -4.76 6.30
N ILE A 67 -0.20 -5.48 5.42
CA ILE A 67 0.98 -4.95 4.71
C ILE A 67 0.63 -3.76 3.79
N LEU A 68 -0.62 -3.64 3.34
CA LEU A 68 -1.07 -2.54 2.47
C LEU A 68 -1.19 -1.19 3.20
N THR A 69 -1.15 -1.19 4.53
CA THR A 69 -1.09 0.03 5.36
C THR A 69 0.32 0.31 5.86
N ALA A 70 1.32 -0.47 5.43
CA ALA A 70 2.70 -0.27 5.86
C ALA A 70 3.35 0.87 5.08
N ILE A 71 4.10 1.70 5.80
CA ILE A 71 4.99 2.72 5.23
C ILE A 71 6.42 2.47 5.70
N VAL A 72 7.39 2.92 4.91
CA VAL A 72 8.80 2.88 5.33
C VAL A 72 9.08 4.11 6.20
N VAL A 73 9.77 3.89 7.31
CA VAL A 73 10.22 4.93 8.24
C VAL A 73 11.74 4.88 8.31
N ASN A 74 12.35 6.06 8.42
CA ASN A 74 13.81 6.23 8.47
C ASN A 74 14.51 5.68 7.21
N GLU A 75 13.98 6.01 6.03
CA GLU A 75 14.52 5.59 4.71
C GLU A 75 16.02 5.90 4.57
N ASP A 76 16.50 6.98 5.21
CA ASP A 76 17.89 7.47 5.12
C ASP A 76 18.79 7.04 6.28
N ALA A 77 18.25 6.33 7.27
CA ALA A 77 19.00 5.92 8.45
C ALA A 77 19.55 4.49 8.33
N SER A 78 20.41 4.10 9.26
CA SER A 78 21.01 2.75 9.33
C SER A 78 20.00 1.63 9.65
N SER A 79 18.77 1.96 10.02
CA SER A 79 17.73 1.00 10.43
C SER A 79 16.34 1.35 9.87
N PRO A 80 16.13 1.27 8.55
CA PRO A 80 14.80 1.46 7.97
C PRO A 80 13.89 0.31 8.37
N HIS A 81 12.64 0.63 8.69
CA HIS A 81 11.63 -0.35 9.08
C HIS A 81 10.26 -0.01 8.53
N PHE A 82 9.40 -1.02 8.44
CA PHE A 82 7.99 -0.83 8.15
C PHE A 82 7.23 -0.46 9.42
N ALA A 83 6.38 0.55 9.33
CA ALA A 83 5.40 0.90 10.36
C ALA A 83 3.99 0.89 9.78
N SER A 84 2.99 0.55 10.60
CA SER A 84 1.60 0.54 10.17
C SER A 84 0.95 1.90 10.35
N LEU A 85 0.28 2.39 9.32
CA LEU A 85 -0.70 3.45 9.47
C LEU A 85 -1.89 2.98 10.35
N PRO A 86 -2.56 3.90 11.06
CA PRO A 86 -3.75 3.60 11.86
C PRO A 86 -4.97 3.22 11.02
#